data_AF-A0A924ZZ62-F1
#
_entry.id   AF-A0A924ZZ62-F1
#
_cell.length_a   1.000
_cell.length_b   1.000
_cell.length_c   1.000
_cell.angle_alpha   90.00
_cell.angle_beta   90.00
_cell.angle_gamma   90.00
#
_symmetry.space_group_name_H-M   'P 1'
#
loop_
_entity.id
_entity.type
_entity.pdbx_description
1 polymer ?
#
loop_
_entity_poly.entity_id
_entity_poly.type
_entity_poly.pdbx_seq_one_letter_code
_entity_poly.pdbx_strand_id
1 'polypeptide(L)'
;MDILLVSGTFIAIALLVNSKPKKPKKFDWQESISKKQLETSTLNHSSKLEYNLKDLNIELLKKIEWRRFEELCAAYFKEIGFLPKTQNFGADGGIDIHLFWKGLNHKVGIVQCKAWPDGLVGVAQVRELYGVMMSEKVRKAFFMTSNDFSKDAKKFAVDKNLTLITGVELIGKINKLSEEQKKNYSILLLLEITPFLVALDVEQK
;
A
#
# COMPACT_ATOMS: atom_id res chain seq x y z
N MET A 1 10.33 -52.75 51.92
CA MET A 1 10.88 -52.23 50.65
C MET A 1 9.76 -52.27 49.63
N ASP A 2 9.19 -51.10 49.31
CA ASP A 2 9.01 -50.57 47.95
C ASP A 2 8.35 -51.49 46.89
N ILE A 3 7.29 -51.15 46.15
CA ILE A 3 6.79 -49.86 45.63
C ILE A 3 5.31 -49.97 45.21
N LEU A 4 4.62 -48.83 45.28
CA LEU A 4 3.30 -48.47 44.79
C LEU A 4 3.11 -48.63 43.26
N LEU A 5 1.91 -49.02 42.81
CA LEU A 5 0.84 -48.12 42.34
C LEU A 5 -0.01 -48.77 41.23
N VAL A 6 -1.30 -48.85 41.53
CA VAL A 6 -2.42 -49.33 40.72
C VAL A 6 -3.03 -48.15 39.96
N SER A 7 -3.60 -48.35 38.77
CA SER A 7 -5.00 -47.98 38.52
C SER A 7 -5.47 -48.34 37.11
N GLY A 8 -6.56 -49.10 37.06
CA GLY A 8 -7.24 -49.50 35.83
C GLY A 8 -8.49 -50.30 36.17
N THR A 9 -9.36 -49.76 37.02
CA THR A 9 -10.67 -50.35 37.32
C THR A 9 -11.75 -49.57 36.57
N PHE A 10 -12.20 -50.14 35.46
CA PHE A 10 -13.55 -49.94 34.97
C PHE A 10 -14.49 -50.85 35.79
N ILE A 11 -15.67 -50.35 36.16
CA ILE A 11 -16.99 -51.01 36.05
C ILE A 11 -17.99 -50.42 37.08
N ALA A 12 -19.13 -49.98 36.53
CA ALA A 12 -20.50 -49.94 37.09
C ALA A 12 -20.84 -49.02 38.28
N ILE A 13 -22.07 -48.55 38.51
CA ILE A 13 -23.37 -48.40 37.80
C ILE A 13 -24.18 -47.45 38.72
N ALA A 14 -25.03 -46.60 38.12
CA ALA A 14 -26.22 -45.93 38.68
C ALA A 14 -26.10 -44.92 39.84
N LEU A 15 -26.55 -43.67 39.60
CA LEU A 15 -27.87 -43.18 40.05
C LEU A 15 -28.00 -41.66 39.76
N LEU A 16 -29.25 -41.23 39.52
CA LEU A 16 -29.77 -39.85 39.46
C LEU A 16 -29.60 -39.07 38.15
N VAL A 17 -30.35 -39.49 37.14
CA VAL A 17 -30.92 -38.55 36.16
C VAL A 17 -32.02 -37.76 36.85
N ASN A 18 -31.74 -36.52 37.26
CA ASN A 18 -32.77 -35.49 37.38
C ASN A 18 -32.16 -34.08 37.27
N SER A 19 -31.83 -33.66 36.05
CA SER A 19 -31.80 -32.24 35.71
C SER A 19 -32.43 -32.05 34.33
N LYS A 20 -33.54 -31.30 34.28
CA LYS A 20 -34.18 -30.94 33.02
C LYS A 20 -33.19 -30.11 32.19
N PRO A 21 -32.98 -30.39 30.90
CA PRO A 21 -32.15 -29.54 30.05
C PRO A 21 -32.73 -28.13 30.02
N LYS A 22 -31.91 -27.13 30.34
CA LYS A 22 -32.32 -25.71 30.25
C LYS A 22 -32.65 -25.43 28.78
N LYS A 23 -33.89 -24.99 28.50
CA LYS A 23 -34.33 -24.62 27.16
C LYS A 23 -33.34 -23.61 26.55
N PRO A 24 -32.86 -23.82 25.32
CA PRO A 24 -31.99 -22.85 24.67
C PRO A 24 -32.73 -21.52 24.54
N LYS A 25 -32.05 -20.41 24.88
CA LYS A 25 -32.61 -19.05 24.71
C LYS A 25 -33.04 -18.91 23.25
N LYS A 26 -34.31 -18.55 23.04
CA LYS A 26 -34.89 -18.28 21.72
C LYS A 26 -34.05 -17.18 21.06
N PHE A 27 -33.37 -17.54 19.97
CA PHE A 27 -32.55 -16.61 19.20
C PHE A 27 -33.49 -15.60 18.52
N ASP A 28 -33.45 -14.36 19.00
CA ASP A 28 -34.31 -13.29 18.50
C ASP A 28 -33.70 -12.71 17.22
N TRP A 29 -34.31 -13.07 16.08
CA TRP A 29 -33.94 -12.56 14.77
C TRP A 29 -34.09 -11.04 14.66
N GLN A 30 -35.03 -10.43 15.38
CA GLN A 30 -35.30 -8.99 15.28
C GLN A 30 -34.26 -8.17 16.07
N GLU A 31 -33.85 -8.65 17.24
CA GLU A 31 -32.76 -8.04 18.02
C GLU A 31 -31.40 -8.18 17.30
N SER A 32 -31.16 -9.34 16.66
CA SER A 32 -29.94 -9.56 15.89
C SER A 32 -29.91 -8.79 14.56
N ILE A 33 -31.06 -8.59 13.90
CA ILE A 33 -31.17 -7.68 12.74
C ILE A 33 -30.96 -6.23 13.17
N SER A 34 -31.52 -5.80 14.31
CA SER A 34 -31.34 -4.43 14.81
C SER A 34 -29.90 -4.15 15.23
N LYS A 35 -29.23 -5.11 15.88
CA LYS A 35 -27.78 -5.03 16.17
C LYS A 35 -26.94 -5.04 14.91
N LYS A 36 -27.28 -5.86 13.91
CA LYS A 36 -26.60 -5.86 12.61
C LYS A 36 -26.82 -4.54 11.86
N GLN A 37 -27.97 -3.87 12.06
CA GLN A 37 -28.26 -2.56 11.50
C GLN A 37 -27.53 -1.41 12.23
N LEU A 38 -27.28 -1.58 13.53
CA LEU A 38 -26.48 -0.67 14.37
C LEU A 38 -24.95 -0.86 14.17
N GLU A 39 -24.52 -2.10 13.94
CA GLU A 39 -23.17 -2.45 13.51
C GLU A 39 -22.92 -2.01 12.06
N THR A 40 -23.90 -2.14 11.15
CA THR A 40 -23.78 -1.56 9.80
C THR A 40 -23.86 -0.04 9.81
N SER A 41 -24.57 0.60 10.74
CA SER A 41 -24.53 2.06 10.89
C SER A 41 -23.22 2.58 11.50
N THR A 42 -22.49 1.77 12.27
CA THR A 42 -21.13 2.06 12.75
C THR A 42 -20.04 1.68 11.74
N LEU A 43 -20.28 0.67 10.89
CA LEU A 43 -19.44 0.36 9.71
C LEU A 43 -19.62 1.38 8.56
N ASN A 44 -20.73 2.14 8.56
CA ASN A 44 -20.92 3.32 7.71
C ASN A 44 -20.03 4.52 8.12
N HIS A 45 -19.19 4.39 9.17
CA HIS A 45 -18.11 5.35 9.41
C HIS A 45 -16.90 5.11 8.48
N SER A 46 -16.76 3.90 7.92
CA SER A 46 -15.66 3.56 7.01
C SER A 46 -15.93 3.95 5.55
N SER A 47 -17.14 4.39 5.21
CA SER A 47 -17.49 4.96 3.90
C SER A 47 -17.29 6.48 3.83
N LYS A 48 -16.64 7.09 4.82
CA LYS A 48 -16.39 8.54 4.90
C LYS A 48 -14.91 8.91 4.77
N LEU A 49 -14.26 8.39 3.75
CA LEU A 49 -13.06 9.00 3.15
C LEU A 49 -13.22 8.93 1.64
N GLU A 50 -14.26 9.59 1.15
CA GLU A 50 -14.28 10.06 -0.24
C GLU A 50 -13.16 11.10 -0.34
N TYR A 51 -11.93 10.63 -0.56
CA TYR A 51 -10.78 11.49 -0.76
C TYR A 51 -11.09 12.34 -1.99
N ASN A 52 -11.26 13.64 -1.77
CA ASN A 52 -11.30 14.58 -2.88
C ASN A 52 -9.88 14.66 -3.46
N LEU A 53 -9.62 13.81 -4.45
CA LEU A 53 -8.32 13.68 -5.11
C LEU A 53 -7.89 14.94 -5.89
N LYS A 54 -8.75 15.96 -5.94
CA LYS A 54 -8.37 17.31 -6.37
C LYS A 54 -7.34 17.95 -5.44
N ASP A 55 -7.27 17.52 -4.18
CA ASP A 55 -6.40 18.09 -3.15
C ASP A 55 -5.38 17.06 -2.64
N LEU A 56 -4.62 16.41 -3.53
CA LEU A 56 -3.46 15.63 -3.12
C LEU A 56 -2.56 16.54 -2.26
N ASN A 57 -2.44 16.19 -0.98
CA ASN A 57 -1.70 16.96 0.00
C ASN A 57 -0.75 16.04 0.79
N ILE A 58 0.13 16.67 1.58
CA ILE A 58 1.19 15.94 2.28
C ILE A 58 0.64 14.99 3.36
N GLU A 59 -0.51 15.30 3.94
CA GLU A 59 -1.15 14.44 4.93
C GLU A 59 -1.70 13.16 4.29
N LEU A 60 -2.30 13.30 3.10
CA LEU A 60 -2.76 12.16 2.30
C LEU A 60 -1.58 11.30 1.85
N LEU A 61 -0.51 11.92 1.32
CA LEU A 61 0.69 11.21 0.88
C LEU A 61 1.35 10.40 2.01
N LYS A 62 1.21 10.85 3.26
CA LYS A 62 1.68 10.12 4.45
C LYS A 62 0.76 9.00 4.89
N LYS A 63 -0.47 8.92 4.39
CA LYS A 63 -1.47 7.88 4.72
C LYS A 63 -1.62 6.81 3.64
N ILE A 64 -1.21 7.08 2.39
CA ILE A 64 -1.29 6.09 1.31
C ILE A 64 -0.24 5.00 1.48
N GLU A 65 -0.62 3.76 1.21
CA GLU A 65 0.29 2.60 1.31
C GLU A 65 1.50 2.70 0.35
N TRP A 66 2.61 2.03 0.68
CA TRP A 66 3.88 2.22 -0.04
C TRP A 66 3.78 1.87 -1.52
N ARG A 67 3.03 0.83 -1.89
CA ARG A 67 2.77 0.48 -3.29
C ARG A 67 1.91 1.53 -3.99
N ARG A 68 0.96 2.15 -3.29
CA ARG A 68 0.22 3.31 -3.81
C ARG A 68 1.12 4.50 -4.10
N PHE A 69 2.14 4.72 -3.28
CA PHE A 69 3.13 5.76 -3.54
C PHE A 69 3.94 5.47 -4.81
N GLU A 70 4.34 4.21 -5.06
CA GLU A 70 5.01 3.80 -6.30
C GLU A 70 4.12 4.00 -7.53
N GLU A 71 2.84 3.60 -7.45
CA GLU A 71 1.87 3.79 -8.53
C GLU A 71 1.64 5.28 -8.82
N LEU A 72 1.56 6.12 -7.79
CA LEU A 72 1.48 7.57 -7.93
C LEU A 72 2.71 8.13 -8.64
N CYS A 73 3.90 7.66 -8.29
CA CYS A 73 5.15 8.04 -8.95
C CYS A 73 5.17 7.60 -10.43
N ALA A 74 4.71 6.38 -10.73
CA ALA A 74 4.60 5.89 -12.10
C ALA A 74 3.61 6.73 -12.92
N ALA A 75 2.45 7.04 -12.35
CA ALA A 75 1.46 7.92 -12.99
C ALA A 75 2.05 9.30 -13.30
N TYR A 76 2.86 9.87 -12.39
CA TYR A 76 3.62 11.11 -12.64
C TYR A 76 4.46 11.05 -13.91
N PHE A 77 5.26 10.00 -14.06
CA PHE A 77 6.09 9.85 -15.25
C PHE A 77 5.28 9.65 -16.53
N LYS A 78 4.16 8.92 -16.45
CA LYS A 78 3.25 8.72 -17.58
C LYS A 78 2.72 10.07 -18.10
N GLU A 79 2.30 10.94 -17.18
CA GLU A 79 1.68 12.22 -17.52
C GLU A 79 2.66 13.25 -18.09
N ILE A 80 3.95 13.13 -17.76
CA ILE A 80 5.00 13.96 -18.38
C ILE A 80 5.62 13.31 -19.63
N GLY A 81 4.99 12.25 -20.17
CA GLY A 81 5.29 11.69 -21.48
C GLY A 81 6.19 10.44 -21.51
N PHE A 82 6.58 9.89 -20.37
CA PHE A 82 7.30 8.61 -20.32
C PHE A 82 6.34 7.43 -20.42
N LEU A 83 6.92 6.26 -20.72
CA LEU A 83 6.25 4.97 -20.65
C LEU A 83 6.82 4.21 -19.44
N PRO A 84 6.24 4.37 -18.23
CA PRO A 84 6.72 3.69 -17.03
C PRO A 84 6.37 2.20 -17.06
N LYS A 85 7.28 1.36 -16.57
CA LYS A 85 7.03 -0.06 -16.27
C LYS A 85 7.41 -0.32 -14.82
N THR A 86 6.40 -0.55 -13.98
CA THR A 86 6.59 -0.96 -12.58
C THR A 86 7.11 -2.39 -12.51
N GLN A 87 7.93 -2.70 -11.52
CA GLN A 87 8.36 -4.07 -11.24
C GLN A 87 7.46 -4.67 -10.16
N ASN A 88 6.91 -5.85 -10.40
CA ASN A 88 6.21 -6.61 -9.37
C ASN A 88 7.23 -7.52 -8.68
N PHE A 89 7.57 -7.19 -7.43
CA PHE A 89 8.44 -7.95 -6.52
C PHE A 89 9.94 -7.92 -6.83
N GLY A 90 10.69 -7.61 -5.78
CA GLY A 90 12.10 -7.23 -5.82
C GLY A 90 13.08 -8.34 -6.19
N ALA A 91 14.04 -7.96 -7.02
CA ALA A 91 15.44 -8.39 -7.02
C ALA A 91 16.34 -7.35 -7.74
N ASP A 92 15.79 -6.20 -8.18
CA ASP A 92 16.47 -5.29 -9.10
C ASP A 92 17.10 -4.09 -8.38
N GLY A 93 17.94 -4.36 -7.37
CA GLY A 93 18.76 -3.32 -6.73
C GLY A 93 18.01 -2.13 -6.13
N GLY A 94 16.71 -2.30 -5.80
CA GLY A 94 15.87 -1.23 -5.27
C GLY A 94 15.25 -0.30 -6.34
N ILE A 95 15.12 -0.76 -7.59
CA ILE A 95 14.40 -0.03 -8.66
C ILE A 95 12.93 -0.44 -8.71
N ASP A 96 12.05 0.53 -8.60
CA ASP A 96 10.59 0.32 -8.59
C ASP A 96 9.98 0.58 -9.97
N ILE A 97 10.57 1.51 -10.75
CA ILE A 97 10.04 1.91 -12.06
C ILE A 97 11.15 2.06 -13.09
N HIS A 98 10.96 1.39 -14.23
CA HIS A 98 11.75 1.60 -15.45
C HIS A 98 11.06 2.59 -16.38
N LEU A 99 11.79 3.61 -16.85
CA LEU A 99 11.28 4.62 -17.76
C LEU A 99 11.70 4.33 -19.19
N PHE A 100 10.73 4.35 -20.10
CA PHE A 100 10.94 4.27 -21.54
C PHE A 100 10.39 5.52 -22.23
N TRP A 101 10.82 5.74 -23.46
CA TRP A 101 10.28 6.81 -24.32
C TRP A 101 9.72 6.19 -25.60
N LYS A 102 8.65 6.78 -26.14
CA LYS A 102 8.02 6.28 -27.37
C LYS A 102 9.04 6.32 -28.52
N GLY A 103 9.22 5.18 -29.19
CA GLY A 103 10.17 5.02 -30.29
C GLY A 103 11.59 4.64 -29.85
N LEU A 104 11.87 4.49 -28.56
CA LEU A 104 13.14 3.94 -28.06
C LEU A 104 12.93 2.53 -27.48
N ASN A 105 13.77 1.59 -27.90
CA ASN A 105 13.72 0.19 -27.46
C ASN A 105 14.61 -0.10 -26.22
N HIS A 106 15.11 0.94 -25.54
CA HIS A 106 15.96 0.80 -24.36
C HIS A 106 15.46 1.69 -23.21
N LYS A 107 15.86 1.34 -21.98
CA LYS A 107 15.57 2.11 -20.76
C LYS A 107 16.23 3.49 -20.84
N VAL A 108 15.45 4.55 -20.67
CA VAL A 108 15.96 5.95 -20.64
C VAL A 108 16.16 6.47 -19.22
N GLY A 109 15.53 5.83 -18.23
CA GLY A 109 15.64 6.19 -16.84
C GLY A 109 15.25 5.07 -15.88
N ILE A 110 15.70 5.19 -14.64
CA ILE A 110 15.29 4.33 -13.52
C ILE A 110 14.75 5.20 -12.38
N VAL A 111 13.81 4.67 -11.61
CA VAL A 111 13.21 5.35 -10.47
C VAL A 111 13.22 4.42 -9.26
N GLN A 112 13.66 4.96 -8.13
CA GLN A 112 13.46 4.37 -6.81
C GLN A 112 12.50 5.25 -6.02
N CYS A 113 11.54 4.61 -5.38
CA CYS A 113 10.49 5.17 -4.58
C CYS A 113 10.70 4.73 -3.13
N LYS A 114 10.59 5.66 -2.19
CA LYS A 114 10.64 5.37 -0.76
C LYS A 114 9.53 6.07 -0.02
N ALA A 115 8.46 5.32 0.25
CA ALA A 115 7.40 5.77 1.14
C ALA A 115 7.86 5.72 2.60
N TRP A 116 7.53 6.78 3.34
CA TRP A 116 7.68 6.91 4.80
C TRP A 116 9.04 6.48 5.35
N PRO A 117 10.14 7.08 4.88
CA PRO A 117 11.44 6.81 5.48
C PRO A 117 11.43 7.19 6.96
N ASP A 118 12.11 6.39 7.79
CA ASP A 118 12.47 6.76 9.15
C ASP A 118 13.43 7.97 9.09
N GLY A 119 12.87 9.17 9.20
CA GLY A 119 13.61 10.41 9.05
C GLY A 119 13.89 10.79 7.59
N LEU A 120 15.06 11.41 7.36
CA LEU A 120 15.46 11.90 6.04
C LEU A 120 16.18 10.80 5.26
N VAL A 121 15.96 10.77 3.93
CA VAL A 121 16.71 9.88 3.04
C VAL A 121 18.19 10.25 3.04
N GLY A 122 19.02 9.29 3.43
CA GLY A 122 20.46 9.46 3.58
C GLY A 122 21.23 9.35 2.26
N VAL A 123 22.46 9.87 2.25
CA VAL A 123 23.33 9.82 1.06
C VAL A 123 23.67 8.40 0.62
N ALA A 124 23.67 7.41 1.53
CA ALA A 124 23.96 6.02 1.22
C ALA A 124 22.97 5.43 0.20
N GLN A 125 21.66 5.60 0.44
CA GLN A 125 20.60 5.14 -0.46
C GLN A 125 20.67 5.84 -1.82
N VAL A 126 20.95 7.14 -1.83
CA VAL A 126 21.10 7.91 -3.07
C VAL A 126 22.33 7.46 -3.87
N ARG A 127 23.43 7.08 -3.20
CA ARG A 127 24.62 6.50 -3.84
C ARG A 127 24.37 5.12 -4.41
N GLU A 128 23.58 4.30 -3.74
CA GLU A 128 23.20 2.97 -4.21
C GLU A 128 22.45 3.07 -5.54
N LEU A 129 21.40 3.90 -5.61
CA LEU A 129 20.68 4.17 -6.86
C LEU A 129 21.60 4.70 -7.97
N TYR A 130 22.51 5.62 -7.62
CA TYR A 130 23.50 6.11 -8.58
C TYR A 130 24.41 4.99 -9.10
N GLY A 131 24.82 4.06 -8.24
CA GLY A 131 25.58 2.88 -8.61
C GLY A 131 24.84 2.01 -9.62
N VAL A 132 23.54 1.77 -9.40
CA VAL A 132 22.68 1.03 -10.33
C VAL A 132 22.56 1.78 -11.67
N MET A 133 22.34 3.10 -11.64
CA MET A 133 22.28 3.91 -12.87
C MET A 133 23.54 3.76 -13.73
N MET A 134 24.71 3.78 -13.08
CA MET A 134 26.00 3.67 -13.76
C MET A 134 26.27 2.24 -14.25
N SER A 135 25.91 1.21 -13.48
CA SER A 135 26.11 -0.19 -13.87
C SER A 135 25.21 -0.58 -15.05
N GLU A 136 23.96 -0.13 -15.05
CA GLU A 136 23.00 -0.37 -16.14
C GLU A 136 23.21 0.54 -17.35
N LYS A 137 24.13 1.52 -17.26
CA LYS A 137 24.40 2.53 -18.29
C LYS A 137 23.14 3.31 -18.69
N VAL A 138 22.27 3.57 -17.72
CA VAL A 138 21.04 4.35 -17.92
C VAL A 138 21.35 5.84 -17.77
N ARG A 139 20.75 6.67 -18.63
CA ARG A 139 21.10 8.10 -18.71
C ARG A 139 20.63 8.90 -17.50
N LYS A 140 19.50 8.55 -16.88
CA LYS A 140 18.88 9.30 -15.78
C LYS A 140 18.42 8.39 -14.65
N ALA A 141 18.50 8.88 -13.43
CA ALA A 141 17.89 8.26 -12.26
C ALA A 141 17.03 9.27 -11.51
N PHE A 142 15.98 8.78 -10.87
CA PHE A 142 15.09 9.56 -10.03
C PHE A 142 14.93 8.87 -8.67
N PHE A 143 15.18 9.59 -7.58
CA PHE A 143 14.83 9.13 -6.24
C PHE A 143 13.62 9.92 -5.78
N MET A 144 12.51 9.23 -5.53
CA MET A 144 11.26 9.82 -5.06
C MET A 144 10.98 9.37 -3.63
N THR A 145 10.63 10.28 -2.75
CA THR A 145 10.26 9.94 -1.37
C THR A 145 9.07 10.76 -0.90
N SER A 146 8.23 10.19 -0.02
CA SER A 146 7.12 10.93 0.58
C SER A 146 7.56 11.91 1.69
N ASN A 147 8.84 11.90 2.08
CA ASN A 147 9.45 12.86 3.01
C ASN A 147 10.50 13.75 2.30
N ASP A 148 11.65 14.00 2.93
CA ASP A 148 12.75 14.83 2.41
C ASP A 148 14.11 14.10 2.51
N PHE A 149 15.13 14.67 1.88
CA PHE A 149 16.50 14.18 1.80
C PHE A 149 17.42 14.94 2.75
N SER A 150 18.42 14.23 3.25
CA SER A 150 19.54 14.84 3.99
C SER A 150 20.29 15.86 3.13
N LYS A 151 20.97 16.82 3.77
CA LYS A 151 21.81 17.81 3.06
C LYS A 151 22.88 17.13 2.19
N ASP A 152 23.45 16.03 2.68
CA ASP A 152 24.50 15.31 1.96
C ASP A 152 23.95 14.52 0.77
N ALA A 153 22.75 13.98 0.87
CA ALA A 153 22.05 13.39 -0.28
C ALA A 153 21.79 14.43 -1.38
N LYS A 154 21.28 15.62 -1.01
CA LYS A 154 21.05 16.73 -1.94
C LYS A 154 22.35 17.17 -2.61
N LYS A 155 23.42 17.39 -1.83
CA LYS A 155 24.76 17.72 -2.35
C LYS A 155 25.31 16.64 -3.28
N PHE A 156 25.14 15.36 -2.93
CA PHE A 156 25.62 14.27 -3.75
C PHE A 156 24.93 14.24 -5.12
N ALA A 157 23.63 14.56 -5.21
CA ALA A 157 22.90 14.58 -6.47
C ALA A 157 23.30 15.73 -7.42
N VAL A 158 23.93 16.79 -6.91
CA VAL A 158 24.39 17.93 -7.73
C VAL A 158 25.35 17.47 -8.83
N ASP A 159 25.18 18.05 -10.01
CA ASP A 159 25.92 17.78 -11.26
C ASP A 159 25.87 16.33 -11.74
N LYS A 160 24.93 15.53 -11.24
CA LYS A 160 24.66 14.17 -11.71
C LYS A 160 23.34 14.13 -12.44
N ASN A 161 23.19 13.14 -13.32
CA ASN A 161 21.89 12.83 -13.93
C ASN A 161 20.93 12.11 -12.95
N LEU A 162 20.99 12.48 -11.67
CA LEU A 162 20.22 11.92 -10.58
C LEU A 162 19.35 13.02 -9.98
N THR A 163 18.04 12.91 -10.15
CA THR A 163 17.08 13.90 -9.64
C THR A 163 16.42 13.39 -8.37
N LEU A 164 16.42 14.21 -7.32
CA LEU A 164 15.71 13.94 -6.07
C LEU A 164 14.35 14.65 -6.10
N ILE A 165 13.27 13.95 -5.74
CA ILE A 165 11.91 14.49 -5.69
C ILE A 165 11.31 14.16 -4.33
N THR A 166 11.05 15.19 -3.54
CA THR A 166 10.37 15.10 -2.24
C THR A 166 8.86 14.97 -2.41
N GLY A 167 8.17 14.60 -1.33
CA GLY A 167 6.71 14.50 -1.35
C GLY A 167 6.05 15.83 -1.69
N VAL A 168 6.59 16.93 -1.13
CA VAL A 168 6.13 18.29 -1.40
C VAL A 168 6.35 18.68 -2.86
N GLU A 169 7.51 18.35 -3.43
CA GLU A 169 7.79 18.64 -4.84
C GLU A 169 6.93 17.79 -5.79
N LEU A 170 6.69 16.52 -5.46
CA LEU A 170 5.81 15.64 -6.23
C LEU A 170 4.39 16.22 -6.28
N ILE A 171 3.84 16.59 -5.12
CA ILE A 171 2.52 17.23 -5.02
C ILE A 171 2.50 18.52 -5.85
N GLY A 172 3.52 19.38 -5.69
CA GLY A 172 3.63 20.62 -6.45
C GLY A 172 3.72 20.40 -7.97
N LYS A 173 4.34 19.30 -8.41
CA LYS A 173 4.40 18.92 -9.82
C LYS A 173 3.05 18.40 -10.33
N ILE A 174 2.36 17.56 -9.57
CA ILE A 174 1.03 17.04 -9.91
C ILE A 174 0.00 18.18 -9.98
N ASN A 175 0.05 19.12 -9.04
CA ASN A 175 -0.88 20.26 -9.00
C ASN A 175 -0.72 21.22 -10.19
N LYS A 176 0.42 21.18 -10.88
CA LYS A 176 0.70 21.96 -12.10
C LYS A 176 0.25 21.26 -13.39
N LEU A 177 -0.15 19.99 -13.34
CA LEU A 177 -0.71 19.28 -14.50
C LEU A 177 -2.08 19.88 -14.88
N SER A 178 -2.51 19.67 -16.13
CA SER A 178 -3.82 20.16 -16.57
C SER A 178 -4.97 19.49 -15.79
N GLU A 179 -6.14 20.13 -15.76
CA GLU A 179 -7.33 19.54 -15.09
C GLU A 179 -7.74 18.19 -15.68
N GLU A 180 -7.49 17.96 -16.98
CA GLU A 180 -7.69 16.68 -17.64
C GLU A 180 -6.73 15.60 -17.11
N GLN A 181 -5.45 15.95 -16.95
CA GLN A 181 -4.44 15.05 -16.37
C GLN A 181 -4.74 14.76 -14.90
N LYS A 182 -5.17 15.75 -14.11
CA LYS A 182 -5.60 15.57 -12.71
C LYS A 182 -6.80 14.65 -12.57
N LYS A 183 -7.73 14.68 -13.54
CA LYS A 183 -8.88 13.75 -13.58
C LYS A 183 -8.41 12.30 -13.77
N ASN A 184 -7.36 12.07 -14.56
CA ASN A 184 -6.76 10.74 -14.72
C ASN A 184 -6.16 10.21 -13.40
N TYR A 185 -5.51 11.04 -12.58
CA TYR A 185 -5.08 10.64 -11.23
C TYR A 185 -6.25 10.34 -10.32
N SER A 186 -7.28 11.19 -10.33
CA SER A 186 -8.48 10.97 -9.52
C SER A 186 -9.09 9.61 -9.83
N ILE A 187 -9.13 9.22 -11.11
CA ILE A 187 -9.65 7.93 -11.56
C ILE A 187 -8.70 6.78 -11.18
N LEU A 188 -7.38 6.92 -11.34
CA LEU A 188 -6.39 5.92 -10.92
C LEU A 188 -6.43 5.63 -9.41
N LEU A 189 -6.63 6.66 -8.58
CA LEU A 189 -6.78 6.50 -7.14
C LEU A 189 -8.18 6.01 -6.72
N LEU A 190 -9.24 6.29 -7.50
CA LEU A 190 -10.60 5.80 -7.22
C LEU A 190 -10.85 4.37 -7.70
N LEU A 191 -10.24 3.94 -8.81
CA LEU A 191 -10.47 2.61 -9.42
C LEU A 191 -9.91 1.45 -8.60
N GLU A 192 -9.15 1.70 -7.54
CA GLU A 192 -8.59 0.62 -6.71
C GLU A 192 -8.75 0.80 -5.20
N ILE A 193 -9.64 1.69 -4.75
CA ILE A 193 -10.19 1.62 -3.37
C ILE A 193 -11.23 0.48 -3.27
N THR A 194 -11.60 -0.16 -4.38
CA THR A 194 -12.46 -1.36 -4.40
C THR A 194 -11.80 -2.59 -5.04
N PRO A 195 -10.78 -3.23 -4.43
CA PRO A 195 -10.50 -4.64 -4.69
C PRO A 195 -11.45 -5.55 -3.89
N PHE A 196 -12.06 -5.03 -2.82
CA PHE A 196 -12.80 -5.84 -1.84
C PHE A 196 -14.29 -6.03 -2.14
N LEU A 197 -14.92 -5.18 -2.96
CA LEU A 197 -16.37 -5.23 -3.19
C LEU A 197 -16.84 -6.03 -4.41
N VAL A 198 -15.95 -6.38 -5.35
CA VAL A 198 -16.33 -7.21 -6.52
C VAL A 198 -16.24 -8.72 -6.19
N ALA A 199 -15.44 -9.10 -5.19
CA ALA A 199 -15.27 -10.50 -4.80
C ALA A 199 -16.50 -11.11 -4.09
N LEU A 200 -17.51 -10.31 -3.71
CA LEU A 200 -18.71 -10.81 -3.01
C LEU A 200 -19.91 -11.09 -3.93
N ASP A 201 -19.83 -10.79 -5.23
CA ASP A 201 -20.93 -10.99 -6.19
C ASP A 201 -20.74 -12.18 -7.16
N VAL A 202 -19.65 -12.95 -7.05
CA VAL A 202 -19.36 -14.08 -7.95
C VAL A 202 -19.62 -15.46 -7.32
N GLU A 203 -19.90 -15.55 -6.02
CA GLU A 203 -20.05 -16.85 -5.33
C GLU A 203 -21.49 -17.22 -4.95
N GLN A 204 -22.48 -16.67 -5.66
CA GLN A 204 -23.86 -17.20 -5.65
C GLN A 204 -24.44 -17.30 -7.06
N LYS A 205 -24.06 -18.37 -7.77
CA LYS A 205 -24.91 -19.00 -8.78
C LYS A 205 -24.67 -20.50 -8.82
#